data_AF-A0A7S3U5C3-F1
#
_entry.id   AF-A0A7S3U5C3-F1
#
_cell.length_a   1.000
_cell.length_b   1.000
_cell.length_c   1.000
_cell.angle_alpha   90.00
_cell.angle_beta   90.00
_cell.angle_gamma   90.00
#
_symmetry.space_group_name_H-M   'P 1'
#
loop_
_entity.id
_entity.type
_entity.pdbx_description
1 polymer ?
#
loop_
_entity_poly.entity_id
_entity_poly.type
_entity_poly.pdbx_seq_one_letter_code
_entity_poly.pdbx_strand_id
1 'polypeptide(L)'
;LPPTPNSPSRCAVPTCTESVWSTDAAGYSCGERIVWLMNARGATEVEACDQVARIEYPDDCSGCNPMRSPMPYSPPSPDLPPAAIHCGIQTCTLIAWETLAGGYTCGDRISWLMETQGRQEVQACEQVAHFEFPNECGGCDPPQGAG
;
A
#
# COMPACT_ATOMS: atom_id res chain seq x y z
N LEU A 1 14.19 -9.77 -39.52
CA LEU A 1 15.53 -9.67 -38.89
C LEU A 1 15.43 -10.28 -37.50
N PRO A 2 16.39 -11.13 -37.08
CA PRO A 2 16.47 -11.54 -35.67
C PRO A 2 16.99 -10.37 -34.82
N PRO A 3 16.43 -10.09 -33.63
CA PRO A 3 17.00 -9.10 -32.73
C PRO A 3 18.34 -9.60 -32.18
N THR A 4 19.34 -8.74 -32.22
CA THR A 4 20.73 -8.98 -31.80
C THR A 4 20.86 -9.17 -30.27
N PRO A 5 21.78 -10.02 -29.79
CA PRO A 5 21.87 -10.46 -28.38
C PRO A 5 22.62 -9.50 -27.43
N ASN A 6 22.60 -8.20 -27.70
CA ASN A 6 23.26 -7.21 -26.83
C ASN A 6 22.35 -6.00 -26.64
N SER A 7 21.18 -6.21 -26.02
CA SER A 7 20.43 -5.08 -25.46
C SER A 7 21.23 -4.57 -24.26
N PRO A 8 21.58 -3.27 -24.17
CA PRO A 8 22.14 -2.73 -22.94
C PRO A 8 21.16 -3.04 -21.82
N SER A 9 21.68 -3.48 -20.67
CA SER A 9 20.89 -3.84 -19.50
C SER A 9 20.00 -2.66 -19.10
N ARG A 10 18.73 -2.67 -19.54
CA ARG A 10 17.81 -1.57 -19.31
C ARG A 10 17.48 -1.49 -17.85
N CYS A 11 17.42 -0.27 -17.32
CA CYS A 11 17.15 -0.04 -15.91
C CYS A 11 18.13 -0.76 -14.96
N ALA A 12 19.32 -1.12 -15.45
CA ALA A 12 20.30 -1.92 -14.72
C ALA A 12 19.77 -3.24 -14.12
N VAL A 13 18.66 -3.79 -14.64
CA VAL A 13 18.08 -5.05 -14.18
C VAL A 13 17.81 -6.02 -15.34
N PRO A 14 18.10 -7.32 -15.18
CA PRO A 14 17.88 -8.31 -16.23
C PRO A 14 16.39 -8.61 -16.47
N THR A 15 15.52 -8.24 -15.53
CA THR A 15 14.07 -8.42 -15.61
C THR A 15 13.38 -7.41 -16.51
N CYS A 16 14.06 -6.32 -16.88
CA CYS A 16 13.57 -5.35 -17.86
C CYS A 16 13.81 -5.89 -19.28
N THR A 17 13.11 -6.98 -19.60
CA THR A 17 13.19 -7.60 -20.92
C THR A 17 12.52 -6.72 -21.98
N GLU A 18 12.77 -7.01 -23.25
CA GLU A 18 12.09 -6.33 -24.37
C GLU A 18 10.56 -6.41 -24.24
N SER A 19 10.04 -7.56 -23.79
CA SER A 19 8.61 -7.74 -23.58
C SER A 19 8.06 -6.76 -22.55
N VAL A 20 8.72 -6.60 -21.39
CA VAL A 20 8.31 -5.65 -20.34
C VAL A 20 8.46 -4.20 -20.82
N TRP A 21 9.55 -3.90 -21.53
CA TRP A 21 9.78 -2.57 -22.09
C TRP A 21 8.69 -2.13 -23.06
N SER A 22 8.18 -3.07 -23.86
CA SER A 22 7.11 -2.83 -24.85
C SER A 22 5.69 -2.94 -24.31
N THR A 23 5.50 -3.31 -23.03
CA THR A 23 4.16 -3.45 -22.43
C THR A 23 3.42 -2.11 -22.47
N ASP A 24 2.19 -2.12 -22.98
CA ASP A 24 1.30 -0.94 -22.95
C ASP A 24 0.91 -0.62 -21.51
N ALA A 25 1.14 0.62 -21.12
CA ALA A 25 0.83 1.18 -19.82
C ALA A 25 0.07 2.50 -20.03
N ALA A 26 -1.26 2.38 -20.12
CA ALA A 26 -2.18 3.49 -20.38
C ALA A 26 -1.96 4.20 -21.74
N GLY A 27 -1.74 3.44 -22.82
CA GLY A 27 -1.66 3.96 -24.20
C GLY A 27 -0.28 4.41 -24.66
N TYR A 28 0.76 4.09 -23.88
CA TYR A 28 2.16 4.17 -24.26
C TYR A 28 2.91 3.02 -23.60
N SER A 29 4.01 2.58 -24.20
CA SER A 29 4.83 1.53 -23.63
C SER A 29 5.60 2.00 -22.38
N CYS A 30 5.92 1.07 -21.48
CA CYS A 30 6.79 1.32 -20.34
C CYS A 30 8.09 2.03 -20.76
N GLY A 31 8.70 1.58 -21.86
CA GLY A 31 9.90 2.17 -22.44
C GLY A 31 9.71 3.60 -22.92
N GLU A 32 8.61 3.91 -23.60
CA GLU A 32 8.30 5.27 -24.04
C GLU A 32 8.15 6.22 -22.87
N ARG A 33 7.52 5.78 -21.78
CA ARG A 33 7.37 6.59 -20.56
C ARG A 33 8.69 6.86 -19.87
N ILE A 34 9.55 5.84 -19.77
CA ILE A 34 10.90 5.94 -19.20
C ILE A 34 11.75 6.91 -20.03
N VAL A 35 11.78 6.73 -21.35
CA VAL A 35 12.52 7.62 -22.27
C VAL A 35 11.99 9.05 -22.20
N TRP A 36 10.67 9.24 -22.07
CA TRP A 36 10.10 10.57 -21.88
C TRP A 36 10.59 11.22 -20.59
N LEU A 37 10.66 10.49 -19.47
CA LEU A 37 11.15 11.05 -18.20
C LEU A 37 12.61 11.49 -18.30
N MET A 38 13.45 10.70 -18.95
CA MET A 38 14.85 11.05 -19.18
C MET A 38 14.98 12.33 -20.02
N ASN A 39 14.23 12.42 -21.13
CA ASN A 39 14.35 13.53 -22.06
C ASN A 39 13.65 14.81 -21.56
N ALA A 40 12.46 14.69 -20.96
CA ALA A 40 11.64 15.83 -20.57
C ALA A 40 11.95 16.34 -19.16
N ARG A 41 12.46 15.48 -18.27
CA ARG A 41 12.76 15.84 -16.87
C ARG A 41 14.23 15.71 -16.50
N GLY A 42 15.10 15.28 -17.42
CA GLY A 42 16.51 15.07 -17.14
C GLY A 42 16.77 13.96 -16.12
N ALA A 43 15.80 13.06 -15.91
CA ALA A 43 15.95 11.94 -15.01
C ALA A 43 17.03 10.98 -15.54
N THR A 44 17.78 10.34 -14.63
CA THR A 44 18.62 9.22 -15.01
C THR A 44 17.76 8.02 -15.42
N GLU A 45 18.33 7.07 -16.16
CA GLU A 45 17.62 5.85 -16.56
C GLU A 45 17.07 5.10 -15.33
N VAL A 46 17.86 4.99 -14.27
CA VAL A 46 17.44 4.32 -13.02
C VAL A 46 16.27 5.04 -12.35
N GLU A 47 16.32 6.38 -12.21
CA GLU A 47 15.23 7.15 -11.62
C GLU A 47 13.94 7.08 -12.46
N ALA A 48 14.07 7.15 -13.79
CA ALA A 48 12.94 7.01 -14.71
C ALA A 48 12.31 5.61 -14.61
N CYS A 49 13.13 4.58 -14.55
CA CYS A 49 12.67 3.20 -14.39
C CYS A 49 11.98 2.97 -13.04
N ASP A 50 12.53 3.49 -11.93
CA ASP A 50 11.89 3.42 -10.61
C ASP A 50 10.53 4.13 -10.62
N GLN A 51 10.48 5.36 -11.13
CA GLN A 51 9.25 6.13 -11.21
C GLN A 51 8.15 5.39 -12.01
N VAL A 52 8.49 4.85 -13.19
CA VAL A 52 7.51 4.16 -14.04
C VAL A 52 7.09 2.82 -13.46
N ALA A 53 8.06 1.99 -13.05
CA ALA A 53 7.81 0.60 -12.67
C ALA A 53 7.42 0.39 -11.20
N ARG A 54 7.58 1.42 -10.33
CA ARG A 54 7.19 1.37 -8.92
C ARG A 54 6.02 2.28 -8.57
N ILE A 55 5.91 3.45 -9.22
CA ILE A 55 4.93 4.48 -8.84
C ILE A 55 3.79 4.58 -9.85
N GLU A 56 4.10 4.73 -11.14
CA GLU A 56 3.06 5.02 -12.14
C GLU A 56 2.33 3.76 -12.61
N TYR A 57 3.07 2.70 -12.92
CA TYR A 57 2.55 1.47 -13.53
C TYR A 57 3.17 0.21 -12.88
N PRO A 58 2.92 -0.02 -11.58
CA PRO A 58 3.50 -1.13 -10.86
C PRO A 58 2.99 -2.50 -11.31
N ASP A 59 1.85 -2.58 -12.01
CA ASP A 59 1.30 -3.83 -12.52
C ASP A 59 1.87 -4.18 -13.90
N ASP A 60 2.01 -3.19 -14.79
CA ASP A 60 2.42 -3.39 -16.19
C ASP A 60 3.94 -3.33 -16.39
N CYS A 61 4.61 -2.38 -15.73
CA CYS A 61 6.02 -2.07 -15.98
C CYS A 61 6.99 -2.66 -14.95
N SER A 62 6.47 -3.46 -14.03
CA SER A 62 7.14 -3.89 -12.80
C SER A 62 8.49 -4.57 -13.03
N GLY A 63 8.67 -5.30 -14.14
CA GLY A 63 9.93 -5.97 -14.49
C GLY A 63 11.09 -5.00 -14.76
N CYS A 64 10.80 -3.73 -15.05
CA CYS A 64 11.80 -2.69 -15.23
C CYS A 64 12.18 -1.94 -13.95
N ASN A 65 11.65 -2.33 -12.79
CA ASN A 65 11.98 -1.68 -11.54
C ASN A 65 13.44 -2.01 -11.10
N PRO A 66 14.35 -1.02 -11.04
CA PRO A 66 15.75 -1.23 -10.66
C PRO A 66 15.92 -1.63 -9.19
N MET A 67 14.92 -1.31 -8.36
CA MET A 67 14.87 -1.65 -6.94
C MET A 67 14.15 -2.98 -6.68
N ARG A 68 13.75 -3.73 -7.72
CA ARG A 68 13.41 -5.15 -7.58
C ARG A 68 14.69 -5.92 -7.28
N SER A 69 15.04 -5.99 -6.01
CA SER A 69 15.89 -7.06 -5.50
C SER A 69 15.32 -8.41 -5.96
N PRO A 70 16.15 -9.38 -6.39
CA PRO A 70 15.69 -10.75 -6.55
C PRO A 70 15.42 -11.30 -5.14
N MET A 71 14.24 -11.02 -4.61
CA MET A 71 13.73 -11.73 -3.45
C MET A 71 12.68 -12.71 -3.95
N PRO A 72 12.92 -14.04 -3.92
CA PRO A 72 11.84 -14.89 -3.42
C PRO A 72 11.51 -14.35 -2.04
N TYR A 73 10.24 -14.30 -1.67
CA TYR A 73 9.74 -13.59 -0.49
C TYR A 73 9.48 -12.11 -0.75
N SER A 74 8.19 -11.82 -0.98
CA SER A 74 7.55 -10.70 -0.32
C SER A 74 8.12 -10.61 1.11
N PRO A 75 8.62 -9.45 1.58
CA PRO A 75 8.81 -9.30 3.02
C PRO A 75 7.48 -9.71 3.68
N PRO A 76 7.49 -10.46 4.82
CA PRO A 76 6.29 -10.46 5.63
C PRO A 76 5.89 -9.00 5.78
N SER A 77 4.61 -8.68 5.58
CA SER A 77 4.06 -7.40 6.06
C SER A 77 4.73 -7.14 7.39
N PRO A 78 5.28 -5.92 7.66
CA PRO A 78 5.98 -5.65 8.92
C PRO A 78 5.12 -6.28 9.98
N ASP A 79 5.63 -7.32 10.68
CA ASP A 79 4.81 -8.23 11.49
C ASP A 79 3.85 -7.32 12.22
N LEU A 80 2.60 -7.28 11.73
CA LEU A 80 1.62 -6.37 12.28
C LEU A 80 1.60 -6.84 13.72
N PRO A 81 2.01 -5.99 14.70
CA PRO A 81 2.06 -6.42 16.08
C PRO A 81 0.73 -7.13 16.31
N PRO A 82 0.77 -8.41 16.74
CA PRO A 82 -0.32 -9.37 16.55
C PRO A 82 -1.61 -8.63 16.75
N ALA A 83 -2.37 -8.44 15.65
CA ALA A 83 -3.41 -7.41 15.56
C ALA A 83 -4.08 -7.35 16.91
N ALA A 84 -3.79 -6.30 17.68
CA ALA A 84 -4.31 -6.23 19.03
C ALA A 84 -5.81 -6.36 18.83
N ILE A 85 -6.39 -7.46 19.35
CA ILE A 85 -7.80 -7.78 19.11
C ILE A 85 -8.57 -6.77 19.94
N HIS A 86 -8.69 -5.58 19.37
CA HIS A 86 -9.47 -4.50 19.91
C HIS A 86 -10.92 -4.81 19.62
N CYS A 87 -11.78 -4.41 20.55
CA CYS A 87 -13.23 -4.54 20.39
C CYS A 87 -13.71 -6.00 20.27
N GLY A 88 -12.85 -7.00 20.54
CA GLY A 88 -13.19 -8.42 20.44
C GLY A 88 -13.43 -8.94 19.02
N ILE A 89 -13.05 -8.18 17.97
CA ILE A 89 -13.33 -8.53 16.58
C ILE A 89 -12.09 -8.46 15.69
N GLN A 90 -12.07 -9.26 14.62
CA GLN A 90 -10.95 -9.32 13.68
C GLN A 90 -10.94 -8.14 12.69
N THR A 91 -12.08 -7.48 12.52
CA THR A 91 -12.23 -6.36 11.58
C THR A 91 -11.63 -5.07 12.13
N CYS A 92 -11.46 -4.96 13.46
CA CYS A 92 -10.76 -3.85 14.10
C CYS A 92 -9.25 -4.04 13.95
N THR A 93 -8.79 -3.98 12.70
CA THR A 93 -7.38 -4.06 12.34
C THR A 93 -6.63 -2.82 12.83
N LEU A 94 -5.30 -2.87 12.88
CA LEU A 94 -4.48 -1.68 13.18
C LEU A 94 -4.82 -0.50 12.25
N ILE A 95 -5.14 -0.78 10.98
CA ILE A 95 -5.57 0.24 10.02
C ILE A 95 -6.88 0.91 10.49
N ALA A 96 -7.87 0.13 10.90
CA ALA A 96 -9.13 0.67 11.44
C ALA A 96 -8.90 1.43 12.76
N TRP A 97 -8.03 0.91 13.62
CA TRP A 97 -7.66 1.53 14.90
C TRP A 97 -6.97 2.90 14.71
N GLU A 98 -6.05 3.02 13.76
CA GLU A 98 -5.30 4.24 13.47
C GLU A 98 -6.03 5.21 12.52
N THR A 99 -7.21 4.85 12.02
CA THR A 99 -7.98 5.71 11.11
C THR A 99 -8.38 7.01 11.81
N LEU A 100 -8.09 8.15 11.19
CA LEU A 100 -8.45 9.48 11.70
C LEU A 100 -9.95 9.74 11.51
N ALA A 101 -10.62 10.10 12.60
CA ALA A 101 -12.02 10.49 12.63
C ALA A 101 -12.20 11.68 13.57
N GLY A 102 -12.81 12.77 13.09
CA GLY A 102 -13.09 13.93 13.94
C GLY A 102 -11.88 14.63 14.59
N GLY A 103 -10.65 14.38 14.11
CA GLY A 103 -9.41 15.00 14.62
C GLY A 103 -8.59 14.15 15.58
N TYR A 104 -8.97 12.89 15.80
CA TYR A 104 -8.23 11.89 16.58
C TYR A 104 -8.34 10.53 15.89
N THR A 105 -7.53 9.54 16.27
CA THR A 105 -7.70 8.18 15.73
C THR A 105 -8.90 7.48 16.38
N CYS A 106 -9.49 6.50 15.70
CA CYS A 106 -10.54 5.65 16.28
C CYS A 106 -10.07 5.05 17.62
N GLY A 107 -8.84 4.56 17.66
CA GLY A 107 -8.18 4.01 18.84
C GLY A 107 -8.00 5.02 19.98
N ASP A 108 -7.58 6.25 19.68
CA ASP A 108 -7.46 7.30 20.69
C ASP A 108 -8.82 7.63 21.33
N ARG A 109 -9.89 7.68 20.52
CA ARG A 109 -11.24 7.94 21.02
C ARG A 109 -11.76 6.82 21.90
N ILE A 110 -11.55 5.56 21.46
CA ILE A 110 -11.91 4.36 22.22
C ILE A 110 -11.15 4.33 23.55
N SER A 111 -9.83 4.56 23.51
CA SER A 111 -8.98 4.57 24.70
C SER A 111 -9.40 5.69 25.66
N TRP A 112 -9.71 6.88 25.15
CA TRP A 112 -10.22 7.99 25.96
C TRP A 112 -11.54 7.64 26.65
N LEU A 113 -12.46 6.94 25.98
CA LEU A 113 -13.72 6.48 26.57
C LEU A 113 -13.49 5.46 27.69
N MET A 114 -12.52 4.55 27.52
CA MET A 114 -12.15 3.58 28.55
C MET A 114 -11.51 4.26 29.76
N GLU A 115 -10.51 5.12 29.54
CA GLU A 115 -9.74 5.75 30.61
C GLU A 115 -10.51 6.84 31.35
N THR A 116 -11.26 7.68 30.61
CA THR A 116 -11.93 8.86 31.16
C THR A 116 -13.35 8.57 31.63
N GLN A 117 -14.06 7.66 30.96
CA GLN A 117 -15.44 7.30 31.31
C GLN A 117 -15.57 5.92 31.95
N GLY A 118 -14.47 5.18 32.11
CA GLY A 118 -14.50 3.83 32.70
C GLY A 118 -15.30 2.83 31.86
N ARG A 119 -15.46 3.08 30.57
CA ARG A 119 -16.23 2.19 29.68
C ARG A 119 -15.48 0.90 29.43
N GLN A 120 -16.22 -0.20 29.32
CA GLN A 120 -15.68 -1.44 28.78
C GLN A 120 -15.26 -1.24 27.33
N GLU A 121 -14.19 -1.91 26.89
CA GLU A 121 -13.65 -1.77 25.55
C GLU A 121 -14.73 -1.99 24.47
N VAL A 122 -15.53 -3.06 24.58
CA VAL A 122 -16.61 -3.35 23.61
C VAL A 122 -17.64 -2.22 23.50
N GLN A 123 -17.97 -1.55 24.62
CA GLN A 123 -18.92 -0.43 24.64
C GLN A 123 -18.30 0.85 24.09
N ALA A 124 -17.00 1.06 24.32
CA ALA A 124 -16.27 2.18 23.75
C ALA A 124 -16.15 2.00 22.22
N CYS A 125 -15.88 0.79 21.76
CA CYS A 125 -15.84 0.45 20.35
C CYS A 125 -17.18 0.65 19.65
N GLU A 126 -18.28 0.14 20.21
CA GLU A 126 -19.62 0.39 19.69
C GLU A 126 -19.94 1.90 19.65
N GLN A 127 -19.62 2.64 20.72
CA GLN A 127 -19.84 4.08 20.75
C GLN A 127 -19.12 4.80 19.58
N VAL A 128 -17.86 4.46 19.32
CA VAL A 128 -17.05 5.13 18.30
C VAL A 128 -17.40 4.63 16.89
N ALA A 129 -17.47 3.32 16.70
CA ALA A 129 -17.61 2.69 15.40
C ALA A 129 -19.06 2.61 14.90
N HIS A 130 -20.05 2.59 15.80
CA HIS A 130 -21.46 2.54 15.41
C HIS A 130 -22.11 3.94 15.43
N PHE A 131 -21.83 4.74 16.45
CA PHE A 131 -22.58 5.97 16.71
C PHE A 131 -21.84 7.27 16.36
N GLU A 132 -20.54 7.37 16.63
CA GLU A 132 -19.79 8.62 16.38
C GLU A 132 -19.24 8.69 14.95
N PHE A 133 -18.58 7.63 14.46
CA PHE A 133 -17.83 7.62 13.20
C PHE A 133 -17.99 6.31 12.42
N PRO A 134 -19.20 5.99 11.92
CA PRO A 134 -19.46 4.71 11.25
C PRO A 134 -18.72 4.53 9.92
N ASN A 135 -18.38 5.61 9.22
CA ASN A 135 -17.68 5.52 7.94
C ASN A 135 -16.18 5.32 8.11
N GLU A 136 -15.60 5.96 9.12
CA GLU A 136 -14.16 5.95 9.40
C GLU A 136 -13.79 4.78 10.31
N CYS A 137 -14.57 4.56 11.37
CA CYS A 137 -14.27 3.60 12.44
C CYS A 137 -15.11 2.32 12.37
N GLY A 138 -16.00 2.16 11.39
CA GLY A 138 -16.93 1.02 11.30
C GLY A 138 -16.26 -0.36 11.28
N GLY A 139 -14.98 -0.45 10.90
CA GLY A 139 -14.20 -1.68 11.04
C GLY A 139 -14.09 -2.18 12.49
N CYS A 140 -14.23 -1.29 13.46
CA CYS A 140 -14.17 -1.58 14.89
C CYS A 140 -15.55 -1.77 15.55
N ASP A 141 -16.64 -1.88 14.77
CA ASP A 141 -17.99 -2.09 15.31
C ASP A 141 -18.21 -3.56 15.73
N PRO A 142 -18.33 -3.88 17.03
CA PRO A 142 -18.59 -5.24 17.47
C PRO A 142 -20.00 -5.70 17.09
N PRO A 143 -20.22 -7.01 16.87
CA PRO A 143 -21.56 -7.52 16.62
C PRO A 143 -22.47 -7.22 17.82
N GLN A 144 -23.57 -6.52 17.55
CA GLN A 144 -24.55 -6.14 18.58
C GLN A 144 -25.13 -7.41 19.22
N GLY A 145 -24.74 -7.68 20.47
CA GLY A 145 -25.17 -8.87 21.21
C GLY A 145 -24.07 -9.67 21.92
N ALA A 146 -22.79 -9.27 21.86
CA ALA A 146 -21.74 -9.86 22.68
C ALA A 146 -21.76 -9.28 24.12
N GLY A 147 -22.69 -9.77 24.93
CA GLY A 147 -22.81 -9.51 26.37
C GLY A 147 -22.92 -10.80 27.16
#